data_AF-A0A2V9QS68-F1
#
_entry.id   AF-A0A2V9QS68-F1
#
_cell.length_a   1.000
_cell.length_b   1.000
_cell.length_c   1.000
_cell.angle_alpha   90.00
_cell.angle_beta   90.00
_cell.angle_gamma   90.00
#
_symmetry.space_group_name_H-M   'P 1'
#
loop_
_entity.id
_entity.type
_entity.pdbx_description
1 polymer ?
#
loop_
_entity_poly.entity_id
_entity_poly.type
_entity_poly.pdbx_seq_one_letter_code
_entity_poly.pdbx_strand_id
1 'polypeptide(L)'
;MTPNPKEAIALALLLRKHWEKPSTLLLLLCVIASTGFVLAYKYDLSELQEAITWTEIAVITAVILVALCAWLLTTRLPKTPPGMIGIGIAIDCETKKERQRLKLDFVQALKDEINRGNHQHYHVFELSEHHSAKVTKHE
;
A
#
# COMPACT_ATOMS: atom_id res chain seq x y z
N MET A 1 -26.01 10.35 -7.90
CA MET A 1 -25.32 9.79 -9.07
C MET A 1 -24.39 8.70 -8.54
N THR A 2 -24.82 7.44 -8.58
CA THR A 2 -23.99 6.32 -8.10
C THR A 2 -22.93 6.03 -9.15
N PRO A 3 -21.64 5.92 -8.77
CA PRO A 3 -20.58 5.63 -9.72
C PRO A 3 -20.79 4.25 -10.35
N ASN A 4 -20.53 4.14 -11.65
CA ASN A 4 -20.69 2.89 -12.39
C ASN A 4 -19.74 1.82 -11.79
N PRO A 5 -20.23 0.61 -11.46
CA PRO A 5 -19.42 -0.42 -10.80
C PRO A 5 -18.15 -0.78 -11.59
N LYS A 6 -18.17 -0.67 -12.93
CA LYS A 6 -16.99 -0.92 -13.76
C LYS A 6 -15.89 0.15 -13.57
N GLU A 7 -16.28 1.40 -13.39
CA GLU A 7 -15.36 2.51 -13.14
C GLU A 7 -14.76 2.42 -11.73
N ALA A 8 -15.57 2.03 -10.74
CA ALA A 8 -15.10 1.79 -9.38
C ALA A 8 -14.03 0.68 -9.33
N ILE A 9 -14.24 -0.41 -10.07
CA ILE A 9 -13.27 -1.51 -10.17
C ILE A 9 -11.99 -1.06 -10.89
N ALA A 10 -12.11 -0.29 -11.97
CA ALA A 10 -10.96 0.24 -12.71
C ALA A 10 -10.13 1.19 -11.83
N LEU A 11 -10.79 2.06 -11.06
CA LEU A 11 -10.14 2.95 -10.09
C LEU A 11 -9.45 2.16 -8.97
N ALA A 12 -10.09 1.12 -8.44
CA ALA A 12 -9.49 0.25 -7.42
C ALA A 12 -8.24 -0.48 -7.96
N LEU A 13 -8.25 -0.92 -9.23
CA LEU A 13 -7.10 -1.52 -9.88
C LEU A 13 -5.95 -0.51 -10.09
N LEU A 14 -6.27 0.72 -10.51
CA LEU A 14 -5.30 1.80 -10.68
C LEU A 14 -4.67 2.22 -9.35
N LEU A 15 -5.50 2.37 -8.31
CA LEU A 15 -5.07 2.63 -6.94
C LEU A 15 -4.14 1.53 -6.48
N ARG A 16 -4.52 0.25 -6.61
CA ARG A 16 -3.66 -0.88 -6.23
C ARG A 16 -2.32 -0.87 -6.97
N LYS A 17 -2.32 -0.58 -8.27
CA LYS A 17 -1.09 -0.56 -9.09
C LYS A 17 -0.13 0.56 -8.68
N HIS A 18 -0.65 1.68 -8.20
CA HIS A 18 0.15 2.86 -7.86
C HIS A 18 0.20 3.16 -6.35
N TRP A 19 -0.38 2.32 -5.50
CA TRP A 19 -0.47 2.50 -4.05
C TRP A 19 0.90 2.58 -3.35
N GLU A 20 2.00 2.29 -4.02
CA GLU A 20 3.33 2.43 -3.44
C GLU A 20 4.00 3.79 -3.76
N LYS A 21 3.44 4.58 -4.70
CA LYS A 21 4.03 5.85 -5.10
C LYS A 21 3.53 7.02 -4.25
N PRO A 22 4.40 7.89 -3.70
CA PRO A 22 3.98 9.04 -2.89
C PRO A 22 3.02 9.98 -3.65
N SER A 23 3.07 9.99 -4.99
CA SER A 23 2.13 10.70 -5.85
C SER A 23 0.67 10.28 -5.64
N THR A 24 0.42 9.02 -5.34
CA THR A 24 -0.93 8.45 -5.21
C THR A 24 -1.56 8.83 -3.88
N LEU A 25 -0.75 8.95 -2.83
CA LEU A 25 -1.15 9.51 -1.55
C LEU A 25 -1.48 11.00 -1.66
N LEU A 26 -0.66 11.76 -2.39
CA LEU A 26 -0.95 13.17 -2.71
C LEU A 26 -2.27 13.31 -3.48
N LEU A 27 -2.49 12.47 -4.50
CA LEU A 27 -3.74 12.45 -5.27
C LEU A 27 -4.94 12.17 -4.36
N LEU A 28 -4.83 11.18 -3.47
CA LEU A 28 -5.90 10.84 -2.53
C LEU A 28 -6.20 12.00 -1.57
N LEU A 29 -5.16 12.65 -1.02
CA LEU A 29 -5.31 13.86 -0.21
C LEU A 29 -5.97 15.00 -0.99
N CYS A 30 -5.57 15.24 -2.25
CA CYS A 30 -6.21 16.23 -3.10
C CYS A 30 -7.68 15.92 -3.38
N VAL A 31 -8.04 14.64 -3.56
CA VAL A 31 -9.44 14.24 -3.74
C VAL A 31 -10.24 14.48 -2.46
N ILE A 32 -9.71 14.11 -1.29
CA ILE A 32 -10.37 14.38 0.00
C ILE A 32 -10.53 15.88 0.23
N ALA A 33 -9.47 16.66 -0.01
CA ALA A 33 -9.47 18.12 0.16
C ALA A 33 -10.43 18.81 -0.82
N SER A 34 -10.43 18.42 -2.11
CA SER A 34 -11.36 18.96 -3.10
C SER A 34 -12.80 18.57 -2.81
N THR A 35 -13.05 17.35 -2.31
CA THR A 35 -14.39 16.93 -1.86
C THR A 35 -14.86 17.78 -0.68
N GLY A 36 -13.99 18.00 0.31
CA GLY A 36 -14.27 18.90 1.43
C GLY A 36 -14.53 20.34 0.98
N PHE A 37 -13.76 20.83 0.02
CA PHE A 37 -13.92 22.18 -0.55
C PHE A 37 -15.23 22.33 -1.32
N VAL A 38 -15.63 21.33 -2.13
CA VAL A 38 -16.90 21.33 -2.86
C VAL A 38 -18.09 21.31 -1.90
N LEU A 39 -18.00 20.53 -0.81
CA LEU A 39 -19.01 20.55 0.25
C LEU A 39 -19.06 21.94 0.90
N ALA A 40 -17.91 22.52 1.26
CA ALA A 40 -17.82 23.85 1.85
C ALA A 40 -18.32 24.99 0.94
N TYR A 41 -18.31 24.80 -0.39
CA TYR A 41 -18.82 25.79 -1.35
C TYR A 41 -20.32 25.62 -1.63
N LYS A 42 -20.85 24.40 -1.50
CA LYS A 42 -22.28 24.11 -1.68
C LYS A 42 -23.12 24.49 -0.48
N TYR A 43 -22.55 24.39 0.72
CA TYR A 43 -23.16 24.90 1.95
C TYR A 43 -22.69 26.34 2.14
N ASP A 44 -23.60 27.25 2.43
CA ASP A 44 -23.26 28.65 2.65
C ASP A 44 -22.28 28.75 3.82
N LEU A 45 -21.11 29.38 3.62
CA LEU A 45 -20.05 29.53 4.64
C LEU A 45 -20.57 30.18 5.93
N SER A 46 -21.69 30.90 5.81
CA SER A 46 -22.44 31.56 6.88
C SER A 46 -23.16 30.57 7.81
N GLU A 47 -23.64 29.42 7.31
CA GLU A 47 -24.23 28.34 8.12
C GLU A 47 -23.17 27.34 8.60
N LEU A 48 -22.06 27.18 7.89
CA LEU A 48 -20.95 26.28 8.26
C LEU A 48 -20.29 26.67 9.59
N GLN A 49 -20.36 27.93 10.01
CA GLN A 49 -19.77 28.38 11.27
C GLN A 49 -20.50 27.82 12.50
N GLU A 50 -21.79 27.49 12.37
CA GLU A 50 -22.58 26.77 13.39
C GLU A 50 -22.72 25.27 13.08
N ALA A 51 -22.65 24.88 11.80
CA ALA A 51 -22.88 23.50 11.35
C ALA A 51 -21.64 22.60 11.28
N ILE A 52 -20.41 23.15 11.20
CA ILE A 52 -19.19 22.33 11.33
C ILE A 52 -19.08 21.92 12.80
N THR A 53 -19.76 20.83 13.09
CA THR A 53 -19.71 20.20 14.39
C THR A 53 -18.31 19.60 14.53
N TRP A 54 -17.66 19.75 15.68
CA TRP A 54 -16.34 19.18 15.96
C TRP A 54 -16.22 17.68 15.59
N THR A 55 -17.35 16.97 15.58
CA THR A 55 -17.50 15.59 15.13
C THR A 55 -17.15 15.39 13.65
N GLU A 56 -17.53 16.28 12.74
CA GLU A 56 -17.25 16.13 11.31
C GLU A 56 -15.76 16.31 11.00
N ILE A 57 -15.12 17.32 11.61
CA ILE A 57 -13.67 17.51 11.51
C ILE A 57 -12.94 16.29 12.09
N ALA A 58 -13.41 15.76 13.22
CA ALA A 58 -12.83 14.58 13.84
C ALA A 58 -12.94 13.34 12.93
N VAL A 59 -14.06 13.14 12.24
CA VAL A 59 -14.26 12.03 11.30
C VAL A 59 -13.33 12.17 10.09
N ILE A 60 -13.26 13.34 9.46
CA ILE A 60 -12.37 13.56 8.31
C ILE A 60 -10.90 13.33 8.71
N THR A 61 -10.51 13.85 9.87
CA THR A 61 -9.16 13.68 10.41
C THR A 61 -8.86 12.21 10.71
N ALA A 62 -9.81 11.47 11.28
CA ALA A 62 -9.67 10.05 11.54
C ALA A 62 -9.51 9.24 10.24
N VAL A 63 -10.29 9.55 9.20
CA VAL A 63 -10.15 8.89 7.88
C VAL A 63 -8.77 9.14 7.27
N ILE A 64 -8.27 10.37 7.35
CA ILE A 64 -6.92 10.72 6.87
C ILE A 64 -5.85 9.96 7.66
N LEU A 65 -5.97 9.90 8.99
CA LEU A 65 -5.05 9.17 9.86
C LEU A 65 -5.02 7.68 9.54
N VAL A 66 -6.19 7.05 9.37
CA VAL A 66 -6.29 5.63 9.01
C VAL A 66 -5.66 5.38 7.63
N ALA A 67 -5.92 6.24 6.65
CA ALA A 67 -5.31 6.13 5.32
C ALA A 67 -3.78 6.26 5.37
N LEU A 68 -3.26 7.21 6.16
CA LEU A 68 -1.81 7.38 6.38
C LEU A 68 -1.18 6.18 7.08
N CYS A 69 -1.82 5.67 8.13
CA CYS A 69 -1.34 4.47 8.83
C CYS A 69 -1.35 3.25 7.90
N ALA A 70 -2.42 3.04 7.15
CA ALA A 70 -2.50 1.95 6.17
C ALA A 70 -1.41 2.09 5.09
N TRP A 71 -1.17 3.31 4.60
CA TRP A 71 -0.09 3.59 3.66
C TRP A 71 1.28 3.25 4.24
N LEU A 72 1.58 3.75 5.45
CA LEU A 72 2.87 3.50 6.10
C LEU A 72 3.11 2.01 6.39
N LEU A 73 2.08 1.26 6.75
CA LEU A 73 2.18 -0.18 6.99
C LEU A 73 2.39 -0.96 5.68
N THR A 74 1.75 -0.54 4.58
CA THR A 74 1.81 -1.26 3.30
C THR A 74 3.04 -0.89 2.44
N THR A 75 3.58 0.32 2.61
CA THR A 75 4.74 0.80 1.82
C THR A 75 6.08 0.68 2.53
N ARG A 76 6.10 0.38 3.84
CA ARG A 76 7.35 0.08 4.53
C ARG A 76 7.87 -1.28 4.07
N LEU A 77 9.08 -1.27 3.49
CA LEU A 77 9.84 -2.50 3.30
C LEU A 77 9.99 -3.24 4.63
N PRO A 78 9.89 -4.59 4.63
CA PRO A 78 10.22 -5.37 5.80
C PRO A 78 11.66 -5.04 6.24
N LYS A 79 11.80 -4.53 7.47
CA LYS A 79 13.10 -4.27 8.06
C LYS A 79 13.69 -5.56 8.58
N THR A 80 14.97 -5.77 8.34
CA THR A 80 15.73 -6.87 8.93
C THR A 80 16.03 -6.55 10.40
N PRO A 81 15.97 -7.54 11.30
CA PRO A 81 16.41 -7.35 12.68
C PRO A 81 17.87 -6.91 12.75
N PRO A 82 18.27 -6.09 13.74
CA PRO A 82 19.67 -5.72 13.93
C PRO A 82 20.51 -6.97 14.20
N GLY A 83 21.66 -7.09 13.54
CA GLY A 83 22.54 -8.26 13.65
C GLY A 83 22.16 -9.44 12.74
N MET A 84 21.21 -9.25 11.81
CA MET A 84 20.84 -10.23 10.79
C MET A 84 21.09 -9.70 9.37
N ILE A 85 21.46 -10.60 8.46
CA ILE A 85 21.59 -10.33 7.02
C ILE A 85 20.23 -10.60 6.36
N GLY A 86 19.69 -9.58 5.69
CA GLY A 86 18.44 -9.71 4.94
C GLY A 86 18.64 -10.32 3.57
N ILE A 87 17.86 -11.36 3.27
CA ILE A 87 17.77 -11.90 1.91
C ILE A 87 16.38 -11.57 1.38
N GLY A 88 16.32 -10.62 0.43
CA GLY A 88 15.10 -10.26 -0.27
C GLY A 88 14.94 -11.12 -1.53
N ILE A 89 13.84 -11.86 -1.64
CA ILE A 89 13.54 -12.66 -2.84
C ILE A 89 12.51 -11.92 -3.68
N ALA A 90 12.89 -11.59 -4.91
CA ALA A 90 12.00 -11.07 -5.94
C ALA A 90 11.67 -12.22 -6.91
N ILE A 91 10.39 -12.62 -6.96
CA ILE A 91 9.90 -13.62 -7.92
C ILE A 91 9.10 -12.87 -8.98
N ASP A 92 9.54 -12.95 -10.23
CA ASP A 92 8.80 -12.48 -11.40
C ASP A 92 8.27 -13.68 -12.20
N CYS A 93 6.99 -13.65 -12.54
CA CYS A 93 6.31 -14.73 -13.25
C CYS A 93 5.21 -14.15 -14.14
N GLU A 94 5.00 -14.75 -15.31
CA GLU A 94 3.96 -14.31 -16.25
C GLU A 94 2.54 -14.54 -15.68
N THR A 95 2.34 -15.61 -14.89
CA THR A 95 1.04 -15.94 -14.33
C THR A 95 1.02 -15.93 -12.79
N LYS A 96 -0.08 -15.43 -12.22
CA LYS A 96 -0.31 -15.40 -10.76
C LYS A 96 -0.31 -16.81 -10.14
N LYS A 97 -0.76 -17.82 -10.89
CA LYS A 97 -0.86 -19.20 -10.42
C LYS A 97 0.52 -19.84 -10.30
N GLU A 98 1.39 -19.62 -11.29
CA GLU A 98 2.79 -20.06 -11.22
C GLU A 98 3.54 -19.34 -10.12
N ARG A 99 3.33 -18.03 -9.97
CA ARG A 99 3.93 -17.26 -8.88
C ARG A 99 3.61 -17.86 -7.52
N GLN A 100 2.35 -18.22 -7.25
CA GLN A 100 1.98 -18.82 -5.96
C GLN A 100 2.64 -20.17 -5.74
N ARG A 101 2.75 -20.99 -6.78
CA ARG A 101 3.40 -22.30 -6.70
C ARG A 101 4.90 -22.16 -6.46
N LEU A 102 5.59 -21.34 -7.25
CA LEU A 102 7.00 -21.02 -7.07
C LEU A 102 7.26 -20.40 -5.70
N LYS A 103 6.40 -19.50 -5.24
CA LYS A 103 6.50 -18.90 -3.91
C LYS A 103 6.47 -19.97 -2.81
N LEU A 104 5.51 -20.90 -2.86
CA LEU A 104 5.41 -21.93 -1.85
C LEU A 104 6.60 -22.89 -1.91
N ASP A 105 6.95 -23.37 -3.09
CA ASP A 105 7.99 -24.40 -3.23
C ASP A 105 9.40 -23.82 -2.98
N PHE A 106 9.72 -22.68 -3.60
CA PHE A 106 11.07 -22.11 -3.55
C PHE A 106 11.36 -21.38 -2.23
N VAL A 107 10.46 -20.50 -1.78
CA VAL A 107 10.70 -19.71 -0.55
C VAL A 107 10.72 -20.64 0.66
N GLN A 108 9.89 -21.68 0.67
CA GLN A 108 9.88 -22.63 1.77
C GLN A 108 11.12 -23.52 1.77
N ALA A 109 11.50 -24.08 0.61
CA ALA A 109 12.73 -24.88 0.51
C ALA A 109 13.98 -24.06 0.89
N LEU A 110 14.07 -22.80 0.47
CA LEU A 110 15.21 -21.94 0.82
C LEU A 110 15.25 -21.64 2.32
N LYS A 111 14.10 -21.35 2.94
CA LYS A 111 14.01 -21.14 4.40
C LYS A 111 14.40 -22.39 5.16
N ASP A 112 13.93 -23.56 4.72
CA ASP A 112 14.23 -24.83 5.36
C ASP A 112 15.73 -25.16 5.27
N GLU A 113 16.38 -24.88 4.13
CA GLU A 113 17.81 -25.13 3.96
C GLU A 113 18.68 -24.18 4.80
N ILE A 114 18.33 -22.89 4.85
CA ILE A 114 19.02 -21.90 5.70
C ILE A 114 18.90 -22.27 7.18
N ASN A 115 17.73 -22.73 7.60
CA ASN A 115 17.49 -23.18 8.97
C ASN A 115 18.25 -24.47 9.29
N ARG A 116 18.35 -25.41 8.34
CA ARG A 116 19.15 -26.65 8.48
C ARG A 116 20.64 -26.36 8.65
N GLY A 117 21.17 -25.34 7.98
CA GLY A 117 22.57 -24.90 8.13
C GLY A 117 22.90 -24.19 9.45
N ASN A 118 21.93 -24.07 10.38
CA ASN A 118 22.05 -23.31 11.64
C ASN A 118 22.41 -21.83 11.44
N HIS A 119 22.05 -21.26 10.28
CA HIS A 119 22.32 -19.88 9.96
C HIS A 119 21.18 -18.96 10.43
N GLN A 120 20.99 -18.88 11.76
CA GLN A 120 19.96 -18.03 12.39
C GLN A 120 20.15 -16.53 12.14
N HIS A 121 21.26 -16.13 11.52
CA HIS A 121 21.57 -14.76 11.17
C HIS A 121 20.91 -14.28 9.86
N TYR A 122 20.25 -15.15 9.09
CA TYR A 122 19.59 -14.73 7.85
C TYR A 122 18.09 -14.53 8.04
N HIS A 123 17.59 -13.36 7.63
CA HIS A 123 16.17 -13.05 7.59
C HIS A 123 15.69 -13.00 6.15
N VAL A 124 14.97 -14.05 5.73
CA VAL A 124 14.44 -14.19 4.36
C VAL A 124 13.04 -13.59 4.27
N PHE A 125 12.86 -12.60 3.40
CA PHE A 125 11.57 -11.96 3.15
C PHE A 125 11.29 -11.79 1.65
N GLU A 126 10.02 -11.82 1.29
CA GLU A 126 9.57 -11.58 -0.08
C GLU A 126 9.49 -10.07 -0.35
N LEU A 127 9.99 -9.64 -1.51
CA LEU A 127 9.84 -8.28 -1.99
C LEU A 127 8.47 -8.10 -2.66
N SER A 128 7.84 -6.94 -2.45
CA SER A 128 6.59 -6.61 -3.15
C SER A 128 6.82 -6.51 -4.67
N GLU A 129 5.77 -6.73 -5.47
CA GLU A 129 5.81 -6.65 -6.94
C GLU A 129 6.50 -5.40 -7.47
N HIS A 130 6.24 -4.27 -6.82
CA HIS A 130 6.80 -2.98 -7.20
C HIS A 130 8.30 -2.89 -6.92
N HIS A 131 8.79 -3.56 -5.88
CA HIS A 131 10.20 -3.61 -5.55
C HIS A 131 10.95 -4.57 -6.47
N SER A 132 10.35 -5.72 -6.79
CA SER A 132 10.86 -6.67 -7.78
C SER A 132 11.08 -6.00 -9.14
N ALA A 133 10.10 -5.21 -9.62
CA ALA A 133 10.18 -4.52 -10.91
C ALA A 133 11.30 -3.47 -11.00
N LYS A 134 11.85 -2.99 -9.87
CA LYS A 134 13.03 -2.12 -9.88
C LYS A 134 14.34 -2.88 -9.97
N VAL A 135 14.40 -4.11 -9.44
CA VAL A 135 15.59 -4.96 -9.48
C VAL A 135 15.83 -5.47 -10.90
N THR A 136 14.78 -5.91 -11.60
CA THR A 136 14.87 -6.43 -12.98
C THR A 136 15.26 -5.38 -14.01
N LYS A 137 15.11 -4.08 -13.71
CA LYS A 137 15.46 -2.98 -14.62
C LYS A 137 16.94 -2.60 -14.63
N HIS A 138 17.75 -3.24 -13.79
CA HIS A 138 19.19 -2.97 -13.66
C HIS A 138 20.09 -3.99 -14.36
N GLU A 139 19.52 -4.95 -15.11
CA GLU A 139 20.22 -5.73 -16.14
C GLU A 139 20.09 -5.04 -17.51
#